data_AF-A0A238L8F5-F1
#
_entry.id   AF-A0A238L8F5-F1
#
_cell.length_a   1.000
_cell.length_b   1.000
_cell.length_c   1.000
_cell.angle_alpha   90.00
_cell.angle_beta   90.00
_cell.angle_gamma   90.00
#
_symmetry.space_group_name_H-M   'P 1'
#
loop_
_entity.id
_entity.type
_entity.pdbx_description
1 polymer ?
#
loop_
_entity_poly.entity_id
_entity_poly.type
_entity_poly.pdbx_seq_one_letter_code
_entity_poly.pdbx_strand_id
1 'polypeptide(L)'
;MLLNPRTFLMLSLPLAIAACGDPLRDVDRLSEVDIAQDAAAATVAPLPSEQADAPGFLSRLLGGSLTDQEPTTAIVVSPDGTAVEAEVVPVGSVDVVPPIGTDMIPGDEEMAAASAPVEPAERRQGIFGLLNQLGTSPQGAGPASTGPDAQIIEPGTTLAYGQIATVCGLRTRDLGRVVGSESGYTVYDTNPASTGQRTHYVTGFDDGCARQFRAALVLFGDVGTHEVIRYSDGTRDLPYSDTDNAYEEIKARVCRVSSGQPCGSALDRLARRTTFLTVYANFGLNPEWADILLSDGDVVAMDFKG
;
A
#
# COMPACT_ATOMS: atom_id res chain seq x y z
N MET A 1 32.64 -72.64 1.74
CA MET A 1 31.83 -72.00 2.80
C MET A 1 30.39 -71.95 2.32
N LEU A 2 29.53 -72.71 2.98
CA LEU A 2 28.14 -72.97 2.59
C LEU A 2 27.25 -71.75 2.93
N LEU A 3 26.55 -71.20 1.93
CA LEU A 3 25.45 -70.24 2.13
C LEU A 3 24.10 -70.98 2.00
N ASN A 4 23.19 -70.65 2.90
CA ASN A 4 21.94 -71.34 3.22
C ASN A 4 20.83 -71.10 2.15
N PRO A 5 20.11 -72.13 1.65
CA PRO A 5 19.19 -72.01 0.50
C PRO A 5 17.70 -71.85 0.89
N ARG A 6 17.37 -71.00 1.87
CA ARG A 6 15.99 -70.95 2.44
C ARG A 6 15.20 -69.66 2.23
N THR A 7 15.65 -68.75 1.39
CA THR A 7 14.98 -67.44 1.20
C THR A 7 14.73 -67.13 -0.28
N PHE A 8 14.24 -68.12 -1.02
CA PHE A 8 13.81 -67.96 -2.41
C PHE A 8 12.37 -68.47 -2.55
N LEU A 9 11.43 -67.78 -1.92
CA LEU A 9 10.01 -67.92 -2.21
C LEU A 9 9.34 -66.57 -1.96
N MET A 10 8.53 -66.13 -2.92
CA MET A 10 7.71 -64.91 -2.98
C MET A 10 8.20 -63.87 -4.01
N LEU A 11 8.35 -64.32 -5.26
CA LEU A 11 8.14 -63.48 -6.44
C LEU A 11 6.70 -63.70 -6.90
N SER A 12 5.76 -62.87 -6.43
CA SER A 12 4.40 -62.80 -6.97
C SER A 12 3.94 -61.35 -7.03
N LEU A 13 4.11 -60.80 -8.23
CA LEU A 13 3.49 -59.64 -8.86
C LEU A 13 2.09 -59.29 -8.32
N PRO A 14 1.82 -57.98 -8.12
CA PRO A 14 0.74 -57.39 -8.89
C PRO A 14 1.18 -56.11 -9.61
N LEU A 15 0.95 -56.11 -10.92
CA LEU A 15 1.07 -54.98 -11.82
C LEU A 15 -0.11 -54.03 -11.54
N ALA A 16 0.09 -53.03 -10.70
CA ALA A 16 -0.89 -51.97 -10.48
C ALA A 16 -0.75 -50.89 -11.55
N ILE A 17 -1.78 -50.77 -12.38
CA ILE A 17 -1.95 -49.83 -13.47
C ILE A 17 -1.89 -48.40 -12.91
N ALA A 18 -0.87 -47.64 -13.28
CA ALA A 18 -0.85 -46.18 -13.12
C ALA A 18 -1.84 -45.58 -14.12
N ALA A 19 -3.05 -45.30 -13.65
CA ALA A 19 -3.99 -44.44 -14.35
C ALA A 19 -3.50 -42.99 -14.21
N CYS A 20 -2.97 -42.43 -15.29
CA CYS A 20 -2.82 -40.98 -15.43
C CYS A 20 -4.23 -40.38 -15.58
N GLY A 21 -4.83 -39.96 -14.47
CA GLY A 21 -5.95 -39.02 -14.52
C GLY A 21 -5.41 -37.67 -14.99
N ASP A 22 -5.89 -37.19 -16.12
CA ASP A 22 -5.63 -35.84 -16.63
C ASP A 22 -6.70 -34.90 -16.05
N PRO A 23 -6.39 -34.13 -14.98
CA PRO A 23 -7.36 -33.34 -14.24
C PRO A 23 -7.82 -32.08 -15.00
N LEU A 24 -7.35 -31.87 -16.23
CA LEU A 24 -7.69 -30.71 -17.07
C LEU A 24 -8.54 -31.08 -18.29
N ARG A 25 -9.02 -32.33 -18.37
CA ARG A 25 -9.85 -32.78 -19.50
C ARG A 25 -11.23 -32.12 -19.54
N ASP A 26 -11.73 -31.67 -18.40
CA ASP A 26 -13.04 -31.01 -18.26
C ASP A 26 -12.94 -29.47 -18.20
N VAL A 27 -11.80 -28.90 -18.57
CA VAL A 27 -11.64 -27.44 -18.66
C VAL A 27 -11.78 -27.01 -20.11
N ASP A 28 -12.83 -26.24 -20.40
CA ASP A 28 -13.08 -25.67 -21.72
C ASP A 28 -11.85 -24.91 -22.22
N ARG A 29 -11.40 -25.23 -23.44
CA ARG A 29 -10.26 -24.55 -24.04
C ARG A 29 -10.73 -23.22 -24.64
N LEU A 30 -9.92 -22.17 -24.47
CA LEU A 30 -10.15 -20.86 -25.09
C LEU A 30 -10.24 -20.89 -26.63
N SER A 31 -9.81 -21.99 -27.26
CA SER A 31 -9.97 -22.24 -28.69
C SER A 31 -11.37 -22.76 -29.09
N GLU A 32 -12.19 -23.16 -28.13
CA GLU A 32 -13.51 -23.78 -28.32
C GLU A 32 -14.66 -22.85 -27.91
N VAL A 33 -14.34 -21.65 -27.41
CA VAL A 33 -15.32 -20.58 -27.18
C VAL A 33 -15.56 -19.85 -28.50
N ASP A 34 -16.70 -20.12 -29.14
CA ASP A 34 -17.21 -19.30 -30.24
C ASP A 34 -17.48 -17.89 -29.72
N ILE A 35 -16.54 -16.96 -29.95
CA ILE A 35 -16.79 -15.53 -29.82
C ILE A 35 -17.84 -15.20 -30.88
N ALA A 36 -19.06 -14.86 -30.44
CA ALA A 36 -20.09 -14.35 -31.33
C ALA A 36 -19.53 -13.18 -32.15
N GLN A 37 -19.44 -13.36 -33.47
CA GLN A 37 -18.95 -12.35 -34.42
C GLN A 37 -19.90 -11.15 -34.61
N ASP A 38 -20.93 -11.04 -33.76
CA ASP A 38 -21.89 -9.94 -33.77
C ASP A 38 -21.95 -9.21 -32.42
N ALA A 39 -20.84 -9.21 -31.68
CA ALA A 39 -20.61 -8.17 -30.69
C ALA A 39 -20.50 -6.85 -31.46
N ALA A 40 -21.57 -6.05 -31.42
CA ALA A 40 -21.58 -4.69 -31.93
C ALA A 40 -20.29 -4.00 -31.47
N ALA A 41 -19.44 -3.63 -32.44
CA ALA A 41 -18.24 -2.88 -32.18
C ALA A 41 -18.63 -1.68 -31.32
N ALA A 42 -18.16 -1.65 -30.07
CA ALA A 42 -18.35 -0.51 -29.21
C ALA A 42 -17.71 0.69 -29.92
N THR A 43 -18.56 1.55 -30.47
CA THR A 43 -18.15 2.80 -31.09
C THR A 43 -17.41 3.60 -30.04
N VAL A 44 -16.09 3.71 -30.20
CA VAL A 44 -15.25 4.62 -29.42
C VAL A 44 -15.75 6.02 -29.71
N ALA A 45 -16.38 6.65 -28.71
CA ALA A 45 -16.70 8.07 -28.79
C ALA A 45 -15.39 8.84 -29.06
N PRO A 46 -15.36 9.76 -30.03
CA PRO A 46 -14.16 10.55 -30.26
C PRO A 46 -13.81 11.33 -28.99
N LEU A 47 -12.55 11.24 -28.58
CA LEU A 47 -12.00 12.11 -27.55
C LEU A 47 -12.19 13.56 -28.02
N PRO A 48 -12.71 14.48 -27.18
CA PRO A 48 -12.77 15.88 -27.57
C PRO A 48 -11.35 16.37 -27.85
N SER A 49 -11.17 16.90 -29.05
CA SER A 49 -9.93 17.53 -29.49
C SER A 49 -9.51 18.65 -28.53
N GLU A 50 -8.27 18.57 -28.09
CA GLU A 50 -7.60 19.57 -27.27
C GLU A 50 -7.43 20.88 -28.05
N GLN A 51 -7.76 22.00 -27.41
CA GLN A 51 -7.48 23.42 -27.71
C GLN A 51 -8.72 24.29 -27.95
N ALA A 52 -9.16 24.92 -26.88
CA ALA A 52 -9.80 26.23 -26.93
C ALA A 52 -9.24 27.07 -25.78
N ASP A 53 -8.64 28.21 -26.13
CA ASP A 53 -8.15 29.24 -25.22
C ASP A 53 -9.16 29.54 -24.11
N ALA A 54 -8.69 29.56 -22.87
CA ALA A 54 -9.52 29.91 -21.72
C ALA A 54 -10.06 31.34 -21.87
N PRO A 55 -11.39 31.56 -21.93
CA PRO A 55 -11.95 32.90 -21.98
C PRO A 55 -11.70 33.60 -20.65
N GLY A 56 -11.02 34.75 -20.73
CA GLY A 56 -10.65 35.55 -19.57
C GLY A 56 -11.84 35.97 -18.70
N PHE A 57 -11.55 36.23 -17.44
CA PHE A 57 -12.47 36.59 -16.35
C PHE A 57 -13.52 37.67 -16.72
N LEU A 58 -13.25 38.53 -17.70
CA LEU A 58 -14.12 39.62 -18.11
C LEU A 58 -15.27 39.20 -19.06
N SER A 59 -15.18 38.04 -19.73
CA SER A 59 -16.24 37.54 -20.62
C SER A 59 -17.49 37.04 -19.87
N ARG A 60 -17.35 36.74 -18.57
CA ARG A 60 -18.48 36.34 -17.70
C ARG A 60 -19.23 37.52 -17.09
N LEU A 61 -18.71 38.74 -17.19
CA LEU A 61 -19.32 39.92 -16.56
C LEU A 61 -20.16 40.78 -17.51
N LEU A 62 -20.09 40.56 -18.83
CA LEU A 62 -20.63 41.50 -19.83
C LEU A 62 -21.48 40.87 -20.95
N GLY A 63 -21.84 39.59 -20.87
CA GLY A 63 -22.53 38.88 -21.96
C GLY A 63 -23.81 38.18 -21.53
N GLY A 64 -24.90 38.93 -21.36
CA GLY A 64 -26.24 38.38 -21.27
C GLY A 64 -26.89 38.31 -22.65
N SER A 65 -27.41 37.14 -23.04
CA SER A 65 -28.72 36.96 -23.69
C SER A 65 -28.94 35.50 -24.08
N LEU A 66 -30.19 35.09 -23.91
CA LEU A 66 -30.85 33.82 -24.20
C LEU A 66 -30.59 33.29 -25.62
N THR A 67 -30.51 31.96 -25.77
CA THR A 67 -31.02 31.26 -26.95
C THR A 67 -31.39 29.82 -26.61
N ASP A 68 -32.55 29.43 -27.11
CA ASP A 68 -33.32 28.22 -26.85
C ASP A 68 -32.57 26.94 -27.21
N GLN A 69 -32.73 25.91 -26.37
CA GLN A 69 -32.27 24.55 -26.64
C GLN A 69 -33.46 23.70 -27.09
N GLU A 70 -33.52 23.33 -28.38
CA GLU A 70 -34.44 22.30 -28.88
C GLU A 70 -34.18 20.96 -28.18
N PRO A 71 -35.22 20.17 -27.86
CA PRO A 71 -35.05 18.85 -27.26
C PRO A 71 -34.63 17.82 -28.31
N THR A 72 -33.47 17.19 -28.11
CA THR A 72 -33.04 16.00 -28.84
C THR A 72 -33.84 14.78 -28.35
N THR A 73 -34.63 14.17 -29.22
CA THR A 73 -35.28 12.87 -28.98
C THR A 73 -34.23 11.76 -28.99
N ALA A 74 -34.15 10.99 -27.91
CA ALA A 74 -33.34 9.78 -27.82
C ALA A 74 -34.24 8.54 -27.97
N ILE A 75 -33.90 7.66 -28.90
CA ILE A 75 -34.59 6.37 -29.08
C ILE A 75 -33.95 5.36 -28.13
N VAL A 76 -34.72 4.83 -27.18
CA VAL A 76 -34.28 3.75 -26.28
C VAL A 76 -34.87 2.44 -26.81
N VAL A 77 -34.00 1.47 -27.10
CA VAL A 77 -34.41 0.12 -27.55
C VAL A 77 -34.49 -0.80 -26.33
N SER A 78 -35.68 -1.33 -26.04
CA SER A 78 -35.87 -2.38 -25.03
C SER A 78 -35.30 -3.72 -25.51
N PRO A 79 -34.96 -4.65 -24.60
CA PRO A 79 -34.31 -5.93 -24.93
C PRO A 79 -35.11 -6.85 -25.86
N ASP A 80 -36.40 -6.56 -26.09
CA ASP A 80 -37.26 -7.30 -27.04
C ASP A 80 -37.34 -6.67 -28.44
N GLY A 81 -36.50 -5.67 -28.74
CA GLY A 81 -36.32 -5.13 -30.10
C GLY A 81 -37.39 -4.13 -30.58
N THR A 82 -38.30 -3.69 -29.72
CA THR A 82 -39.30 -2.66 -30.06
C THR A 82 -38.86 -1.27 -29.57
N ALA A 83 -38.85 -0.29 -30.47
CA ALA A 83 -38.59 1.11 -30.15
C ALA A 83 -39.86 1.78 -29.60
N VAL A 84 -39.76 2.44 -28.45
CA VAL A 84 -40.82 3.27 -27.86
C VAL A 84 -40.29 4.68 -27.61
N GLU A 85 -41.05 5.69 -28.05
CA GLU A 85 -40.81 7.09 -27.71
C GLU A 85 -41.19 7.32 -26.25
N ALA A 86 -40.21 7.64 -25.41
CA ALA A 86 -40.42 8.02 -24.02
C ALA A 86 -40.04 9.49 -23.83
N GLU A 87 -40.99 10.28 -23.35
CA GLU A 87 -40.79 11.69 -22.97
C GLU A 87 -39.95 11.76 -21.69
N VAL A 88 -38.73 12.28 -21.80
CA VAL A 88 -37.84 12.50 -20.65
C VAL A 88 -38.26 13.80 -19.97
N VAL A 89 -38.99 13.69 -18.86
CA VAL A 89 -39.28 14.83 -17.99
C VAL A 89 -37.99 15.23 -17.26
N PRO A 90 -37.51 16.47 -17.39
CA PRO A 90 -36.31 16.91 -16.67
C PRO A 90 -36.61 16.92 -15.16
N VAL A 91 -35.80 16.17 -14.40
CA VAL A 91 -35.80 16.21 -12.94
C VAL A 91 -35.39 17.61 -12.51
N GLY A 92 -36.35 18.35 -11.97
CA GLY A 92 -36.18 19.72 -11.49
C GLY A 92 -35.02 19.84 -10.50
N SER A 93 -34.24 20.89 -10.71
CA SER A 93 -33.20 21.37 -9.80
C SER A 93 -33.72 21.46 -8.37
N VAL A 94 -33.10 20.70 -7.46
CA VAL A 94 -33.29 20.87 -6.03
C VAL A 94 -32.66 22.20 -5.63
N ASP A 95 -33.48 23.08 -5.04
CA ASP A 95 -33.08 24.37 -4.47
C ASP A 95 -31.92 24.20 -3.47
N VAL A 96 -30.76 24.76 -3.81
CA VAL A 96 -29.64 24.92 -2.88
C VAL A 96 -29.98 26.09 -1.96
N VAL A 97 -30.38 25.77 -0.73
CA VAL A 97 -30.51 26.74 0.36
C VAL A 97 -29.12 27.32 0.67
N PRO A 98 -28.89 28.64 0.59
CA PRO A 98 -27.61 29.24 0.96
C PRO A 98 -27.39 29.13 2.47
N PRO A 99 -26.15 28.92 2.97
CA PRO A 99 -25.90 28.92 4.39
C PRO A 99 -26.20 30.31 4.98
N ILE A 100 -27.06 30.27 6.00
CA ILE A 100 -27.44 31.37 6.87
C ILE A 100 -26.19 31.90 7.58
N GLY A 101 -26.00 33.21 7.50
CA GLY A 101 -24.93 33.92 8.20
C GLY A 101 -25.04 33.80 9.71
N THR A 102 -23.91 33.59 10.37
CA THR A 102 -23.74 33.87 11.79
C THR A 102 -22.84 35.09 11.92
N ASP A 103 -23.49 36.25 12.02
CA ASP A 103 -22.90 37.42 12.67
C ASP A 103 -22.69 37.13 14.16
N MET A 104 -21.67 37.79 14.71
CA MET A 104 -21.34 38.01 16.13
C MET A 104 -20.60 36.89 16.87
N ILE A 105 -19.26 36.97 16.83
CA ILE A 105 -18.45 36.78 18.05
C ILE A 105 -17.80 38.14 18.37
N PRO A 106 -18.06 38.74 19.55
CA PRO A 106 -17.44 39.99 19.96
C PRO A 106 -16.09 39.75 20.65
N GLY A 107 -15.14 40.64 20.37
CA GLY A 107 -14.11 41.07 21.31
C GLY A 107 -12.75 40.40 21.21
N ASP A 108 -11.93 40.85 20.26
CA ASP A 108 -10.47 40.82 20.42
C ASP A 108 -10.08 41.92 21.42
N GLU A 109 -10.20 41.63 22.71
CA GLU A 109 -9.52 42.39 23.74
C GLU A 109 -8.08 41.88 23.88
N GLU A 110 -7.19 42.80 23.55
CA GLU A 110 -5.74 42.83 23.76
C GLU A 110 -5.37 42.38 25.19
N MET A 111 -5.10 41.08 25.36
CA MET A 111 -4.41 40.57 26.55
C MET A 111 -2.91 40.57 26.30
N ALA A 112 -2.28 41.64 26.78
CA ALA A 112 -0.86 41.80 26.94
C ALA A 112 -0.23 40.57 27.62
N ALA A 113 0.71 39.94 26.90
CA ALA A 113 1.59 38.91 27.44
C ALA A 113 2.57 39.56 28.45
N ALA A 114 2.19 39.54 29.72
CA ALA A 114 3.11 39.82 30.82
C ALA A 114 4.11 38.66 30.94
N SER A 115 5.31 38.87 30.39
CA SER A 115 6.46 38.01 30.61
C SER A 115 6.99 38.24 32.03
N ALA A 116 6.55 37.43 32.99
CA ALA A 116 7.23 37.31 34.28
C ALA A 116 8.37 36.28 34.15
N PRO A 117 9.61 36.57 34.58
CA PRO A 117 10.68 35.59 34.64
C PRO A 117 10.30 34.48 35.63
N VAL A 118 10.18 33.24 35.15
CA VAL A 118 10.15 32.07 36.02
C VAL A 118 11.59 31.79 36.42
N GLU A 119 11.93 32.15 37.67
CA GLU A 119 13.20 31.74 38.25
C GLU A 119 13.31 30.21 38.28
N PRO A 120 14.45 29.62 37.90
CA PRO A 120 14.62 28.18 38.00
C PRO A 120 14.64 27.78 39.47
N ALA A 121 13.68 26.95 39.87
CA ALA A 121 13.75 26.26 41.15
C ALA A 121 14.97 25.34 41.15
N GLU A 122 16.04 25.78 41.82
CA GLU A 122 17.22 24.96 42.09
C GLU A 122 16.80 23.68 42.81
N ARG A 123 16.76 22.60 42.05
CA ARG A 123 16.56 21.26 42.59
C ARG A 123 17.86 20.92 43.33
N ARG A 124 17.86 21.04 44.66
CA ARG A 124 18.98 20.67 45.54
C ARG A 124 19.38 19.22 45.25
N GLN A 125 20.44 19.06 44.47
CA GLN A 125 21.06 17.76 44.20
C GLN A 125 21.81 17.35 45.45
N GLY A 126 21.16 16.51 46.26
CA GLY A 126 21.81 15.86 47.38
C GLY A 126 22.89 14.90 46.89
N ILE A 127 24.04 14.95 47.54
CA ILE A 127 25.21 14.07 47.38
C ILE A 127 24.91 12.58 47.66
N PHE A 128 23.66 12.22 47.96
CA PHE A 128 23.17 10.85 48.07
C PHE A 128 22.55 10.29 46.77
N GLY A 129 22.52 11.06 45.67
CA GLY A 129 22.00 10.62 44.37
C GLY A 129 22.99 9.82 43.50
N LEU A 130 24.27 9.77 43.86
CA LEU A 130 25.32 9.18 43.01
C LEU A 130 25.30 7.64 42.97
N LEU A 131 24.58 6.96 43.87
CA LEU A 131 24.46 5.51 43.87
C LEU A 131 23.21 4.97 43.16
N ASN A 132 22.25 5.83 42.78
CA ASN A 132 21.03 5.40 42.10
C ASN A 132 21.07 5.62 40.57
N GLN A 133 22.21 6.06 40.03
CA GLN A 133 22.40 6.37 38.61
C GLN A 133 23.25 5.32 37.86
N LEU A 134 23.66 4.24 38.53
CA LEU A 134 24.40 3.12 37.92
C LEU A 134 23.53 1.89 37.59
N GLY A 135 22.19 2.00 37.65
CA GLY A 135 21.32 0.82 37.49
C GLY A 135 19.98 1.01 36.75
N THR A 136 19.64 2.22 36.31
CA THR A 136 18.42 2.45 35.51
C THR A 136 18.83 3.01 34.15
N SER A 137 19.09 2.10 33.22
CA SER A 137 18.92 2.40 31.80
C SER A 137 17.43 2.67 31.57
N PRO A 138 17.02 3.75 30.88
CA PRO A 138 15.67 3.84 30.38
C PRO A 138 15.43 2.64 29.47
N GLN A 139 14.68 1.67 29.98
CA GLN A 139 14.14 0.55 29.20
C GLN A 139 13.22 1.18 28.14
N GLY A 140 13.69 1.26 26.90
CA GLY A 140 12.87 1.71 25.77
C GLY A 140 13.57 2.50 24.68
N ALA A 141 14.81 2.97 24.87
CA ALA A 141 15.56 3.57 23.77
C ALA A 141 16.38 2.47 23.08
N GLY A 142 15.80 1.85 22.05
CA GLY A 142 16.57 1.10 21.07
C GLY A 142 17.68 1.97 20.45
N PRO A 143 18.66 1.39 19.74
CA PRO A 143 19.61 2.17 18.96
C PRO A 143 18.85 3.16 18.07
N ALA A 144 19.37 4.39 17.93
CA ALA A 144 18.72 5.40 17.10
C ALA A 144 18.66 4.90 15.64
N SER A 145 17.45 4.56 15.16
CA SER A 145 17.25 4.27 13.73
C SER A 145 17.59 5.52 12.93
N THR A 146 18.36 5.35 11.85
CA THR A 146 18.64 6.42 10.87
C THR A 146 17.81 6.23 9.59
N GLY A 147 16.94 5.23 9.55
CA GLY A 147 16.08 4.92 8.41
C GLY A 147 14.88 5.86 8.31
N PRO A 148 13.98 5.62 7.32
CA PRO A 148 12.72 6.36 7.19
C PRO A 148 11.85 6.38 8.46
N ASP A 149 12.05 5.41 9.36
CA ASP A 149 11.33 5.21 10.62
C ASP A 149 12.03 5.82 11.86
N ALA A 150 13.05 6.67 11.66
CA ALA A 150 13.86 7.28 12.72
C ALA A 150 13.06 8.05 13.79
N GLN A 151 11.87 8.54 13.43
CA GLN A 151 11.00 9.21 14.39
C GLN A 151 10.45 8.19 15.41
N ILE A 152 10.66 8.46 16.70
CA ILE A 152 10.04 7.70 17.79
C ILE A 152 8.75 8.40 18.22
N ILE A 153 7.65 7.66 18.32
CA ILE A 153 6.33 8.17 18.72
C ILE A 153 5.76 7.37 19.90
N GLU A 154 4.86 8.01 20.64
CA GLU A 154 4.13 7.37 21.72
C GLU A 154 2.97 6.49 21.16
N PRO A 155 2.63 5.37 21.82
CA PRO A 155 1.45 4.58 21.51
C PRO A 155 0.17 5.44 21.38
N GLY A 156 -0.59 5.22 20.32
CA GLY A 156 -1.84 5.94 20.05
C GLY A 156 -1.66 7.25 19.27
N THR A 157 -0.43 7.67 18.98
CA THR A 157 -0.16 8.77 18.03
C THR A 157 -0.77 8.44 16.67
N THR A 158 -1.43 9.40 16.03
CA THR A 158 -1.92 9.23 14.65
C THR A 158 -0.90 9.80 13.68
N LEU A 159 -0.48 9.01 12.69
CA LEU A 159 0.42 9.44 11.61
C LEU A 159 -0.37 9.92 10.40
N ALA A 160 0.24 10.74 9.55
CA ALA A 160 -0.26 10.97 8.20
C ALA A 160 0.03 9.75 7.32
N TYR A 161 -0.69 9.62 6.19
CA TYR A 161 -0.29 8.68 5.15
C TYR A 161 1.12 9.00 4.67
N GLY A 162 1.90 7.97 4.34
CA GLY A 162 3.29 8.12 3.94
C GLY A 162 4.30 8.29 5.06
N GLN A 163 3.85 8.42 6.30
CA GLN A 163 4.77 8.42 7.44
C GLN A 163 4.91 7.00 8.00
N ILE A 164 6.14 6.65 8.35
CA ILE A 164 6.48 5.50 9.16
C ILE A 164 7.29 5.98 10.37
N ALA A 165 6.97 5.45 11.55
CA ALA A 165 7.65 5.83 12.77
C ALA A 165 7.80 4.63 13.71
N THR A 166 8.86 4.64 14.50
CA THR A 166 9.11 3.65 15.54
C THR A 166 8.18 3.88 16.74
N VAL A 167 7.54 2.82 17.21
CA VAL A 167 6.68 2.83 18.40
C VAL A 167 7.00 1.63 19.31
N CYS A 168 7.44 1.94 20.52
CA CYS A 168 7.82 0.96 21.51
C CYS A 168 6.73 0.80 22.60
N GLY A 169 6.83 -0.26 23.41
CA GLY A 169 5.94 -0.45 24.56
C GLY A 169 4.52 -0.93 24.24
N LEU A 170 4.22 -1.26 22.98
CA LEU A 170 2.97 -1.90 22.59
C LEU A 170 2.93 -3.35 23.08
N ARG A 171 1.77 -3.81 23.56
CA ARG A 171 1.54 -5.24 23.81
C ARG A 171 1.00 -5.86 22.53
N THR A 172 1.18 -7.17 22.36
CA THR A 172 0.67 -7.91 21.19
C THR A 172 -0.82 -7.67 20.94
N ARG A 173 -1.63 -7.54 22.00
CA ARG A 173 -3.08 -7.27 21.89
C ARG A 173 -3.42 -5.87 21.37
N ASP A 174 -2.48 -4.93 21.44
CA ASP A 174 -2.66 -3.54 21.02
C ASP A 174 -2.30 -3.37 19.52
N LEU A 175 -1.69 -4.38 18.88
CA LEU A 175 -1.26 -4.32 17.46
C LEU A 175 -2.40 -4.56 16.46
N GLY A 176 -3.52 -5.15 16.90
CA GLY A 176 -4.60 -5.56 16.00
C GLY A 176 -4.44 -6.99 15.47
N ARG A 177 -4.96 -7.26 14.28
CA ARG A 177 -5.00 -8.60 13.67
C ARG A 177 -3.83 -8.79 12.72
N VAL A 178 -3.13 -9.92 12.82
CA VAL A 178 -2.13 -10.33 11.82
C VAL A 178 -2.80 -10.49 10.46
N VAL A 179 -2.26 -9.81 9.44
CA VAL A 179 -2.73 -9.89 8.04
C VAL A 179 -1.68 -10.47 7.09
N GLY A 180 -0.42 -10.60 7.52
CA GLY A 180 0.62 -11.28 6.76
C GLY A 180 1.94 -11.34 7.51
N SER A 181 2.79 -12.29 7.11
CA SER A 181 4.17 -12.41 7.58
C SER A 181 5.07 -12.87 6.45
N GLU A 182 6.21 -12.22 6.26
CA GLU A 182 7.18 -12.51 5.19
C GLU A 182 8.59 -12.09 5.65
N SER A 183 9.63 -12.85 5.28
CA SER A 183 11.04 -12.55 5.57
C SER A 183 11.38 -12.19 7.04
N GLY A 184 10.60 -12.69 8.01
CA GLY A 184 10.75 -12.39 9.44
C GLY A 184 9.95 -11.19 9.95
N TYR A 185 9.29 -10.46 9.05
CA TYR A 185 8.39 -9.36 9.39
C TYR A 185 6.94 -9.82 9.50
N THR A 186 6.15 -9.15 10.33
CA THR A 186 4.72 -9.43 10.48
C THR A 186 3.93 -8.14 10.51
N VAL A 187 2.90 -8.05 9.66
CA VAL A 187 2.01 -6.90 9.57
C VAL A 187 0.73 -7.18 10.33
N TYR A 188 0.30 -6.18 11.09
CA TYR A 188 -0.94 -6.14 11.83
C TYR A 188 -1.82 -5.01 11.32
N ASP A 189 -3.12 -5.26 11.27
CA ASP A 189 -4.16 -4.31 10.89
C ASP A 189 -5.10 -4.09 12.08
N THR A 190 -5.27 -2.83 12.47
CA THR A 190 -6.15 -2.44 13.57
C THR A 190 -7.64 -2.64 13.26
N ASN A 191 -8.04 -2.66 11.98
CA ASN A 191 -9.41 -2.92 11.55
C ASN A 191 -9.46 -3.48 10.11
N PRO A 192 -9.19 -4.79 9.90
CA PRO A 192 -9.14 -5.40 8.57
C PRO A 192 -10.49 -5.47 7.84
N ALA A 193 -11.61 -5.14 8.50
CA ALA A 193 -12.91 -5.04 7.87
C ALA A 193 -13.16 -3.67 7.19
N SER A 194 -12.28 -2.69 7.44
CA SER A 194 -12.39 -1.35 6.87
C SER A 194 -11.80 -1.28 5.47
N THR A 195 -12.41 -0.44 4.63
CA THR A 195 -11.84 -0.01 3.35
C THR A 195 -11.13 1.35 3.43
N GLY A 196 -11.25 2.07 4.55
CA GLY A 196 -10.59 3.36 4.77
C GLY A 196 -9.19 3.24 5.39
N GLN A 197 -8.41 4.32 5.35
CA GLN A 197 -7.09 4.37 5.95
C GLN A 197 -7.12 4.22 7.47
N ARG A 198 -6.33 3.29 7.99
CA ARG A 198 -6.20 2.98 9.42
C ARG A 198 -4.76 2.71 9.79
N THR A 199 -4.52 2.60 11.08
CA THR A 199 -3.20 2.27 11.59
C THR A 199 -2.87 0.82 11.30
N HIS A 200 -1.67 0.62 10.78
CA HIS A 200 -1.01 -0.67 10.68
C HIS A 200 0.25 -0.66 11.53
N TYR A 201 0.64 -1.84 11.98
CA TYR A 201 1.92 -2.06 12.62
C TYR A 201 2.69 -3.12 11.85
N VAL A 202 4.00 -2.96 11.75
CA VAL A 202 4.90 -4.04 11.35
C VAL A 202 5.91 -4.31 12.46
N THR A 203 6.17 -5.58 12.73
CA THR A 203 7.16 -6.06 13.71
C THR A 203 8.19 -6.95 13.03
N GLY A 204 9.28 -7.28 13.73
CA GLY A 204 10.37 -8.11 13.21
C GLY A 204 11.72 -7.39 13.14
N PHE A 205 11.84 -6.24 13.81
CA PHE A 205 13.01 -5.38 13.79
C PHE A 205 13.97 -5.66 14.95
N ASP A 206 15.24 -5.30 14.76
CA ASP A 206 16.34 -5.61 15.68
C ASP A 206 16.23 -4.88 17.04
N ASP A 207 15.58 -3.72 17.06
CA ASP A 207 15.31 -2.97 18.30
C ASP A 207 14.11 -3.51 19.10
N GLY A 208 13.39 -4.50 18.57
CA GLY A 208 12.20 -5.10 19.18
C GLY A 208 10.95 -4.22 19.21
N CYS A 209 10.99 -3.03 18.60
CA CYS A 209 9.86 -2.10 18.53
C CYS A 209 9.05 -2.31 17.23
N ALA A 210 7.77 -1.96 17.28
CA ALA A 210 6.94 -1.97 16.08
C ALA A 210 7.18 -0.69 15.28
N ARG A 211 6.91 -0.74 13.98
CA ARG A 211 6.79 0.45 13.14
C ARG A 211 5.32 0.69 12.89
N GLN A 212 4.88 1.92 13.12
CA GLN A 212 3.53 2.34 12.85
C GLN A 212 3.49 3.11 11.53
N PHE A 213 2.44 2.88 10.75
CA PHE A 213 2.13 3.64 9.54
C PHE A 213 0.62 3.59 9.28
N ARG A 214 0.13 4.34 8.29
CA ARG A 214 -1.29 4.29 7.88
C ARG A 214 -1.44 3.81 6.45
N ALA A 215 -2.47 3.02 6.22
CA ALA A 215 -2.81 2.47 4.92
C ALA A 215 -4.29 2.08 4.84
N ALA A 216 -4.81 1.95 3.62
CA ALA A 216 -6.05 1.25 3.34
C ALA A 216 -5.80 -0.25 3.05
N LEU A 217 -4.66 -0.60 2.48
CA LEU A 217 -4.25 -1.98 2.22
C LEU A 217 -2.72 -2.08 2.29
N VAL A 218 -2.23 -3.22 2.75
CA VAL A 218 -0.80 -3.53 2.84
C VAL A 218 -0.56 -4.89 2.21
N LEU A 219 0.41 -4.97 1.30
CA LEU A 219 0.81 -6.21 0.65
C LEU A 219 2.33 -6.40 0.77
N PHE A 220 2.76 -7.62 1.06
CA PHE A 220 4.15 -7.99 0.90
C PHE A 220 4.47 -8.23 -0.58
N GLY A 221 5.62 -7.73 -1.02
CA GLY A 221 6.21 -8.02 -2.32
C GLY A 221 7.50 -8.81 -2.14
N ASP A 222 7.59 -9.98 -2.76
CA ASP A 222 8.80 -10.80 -2.69
C ASP A 222 9.90 -10.25 -3.63
N VAL A 223 11.15 -10.42 -3.22
CA VAL A 223 12.32 -9.96 -3.99
C VAL A 223 12.45 -10.68 -5.32
N GLY A 224 11.96 -11.91 -5.46
CA GLY A 224 12.03 -12.66 -6.70
C GLY A 224 11.14 -12.06 -7.78
N THR A 225 9.89 -11.76 -7.45
CA THR A 225 8.96 -11.04 -8.32
C THR A 225 9.51 -9.66 -8.67
N HIS A 226 10.09 -8.95 -7.70
CA HIS A 226 10.76 -7.68 -7.97
C HIS A 226 11.85 -7.83 -9.04
N GLU A 227 12.74 -8.83 -8.95
CA GLU A 227 13.78 -9.04 -9.96
C GLU A 227 13.22 -9.42 -11.35
N VAL A 228 12.21 -10.30 -11.38
CA VAL A 228 11.56 -10.71 -12.64
C VAL A 228 11.00 -9.51 -13.36
N ILE A 229 10.31 -8.62 -12.62
CA ILE A 229 9.79 -7.38 -13.18
C ILE A 229 10.97 -6.48 -13.54
N ARG A 230 11.78 -6.04 -12.58
CA ARG A 230 12.85 -5.03 -12.73
C ARG A 230 13.77 -5.29 -13.93
N TYR A 231 14.18 -6.53 -14.18
CA TYR A 231 15.12 -6.86 -15.27
C TYR A 231 14.45 -7.28 -16.59
N SER A 232 13.12 -7.30 -16.64
CA SER A 232 12.38 -7.54 -17.88
C SER A 232 12.66 -6.46 -18.93
N ASP A 233 12.49 -6.81 -20.21
CA ASP A 233 12.74 -5.88 -21.33
C ASP A 233 11.90 -4.59 -21.24
N GLY A 234 10.70 -4.65 -20.64
CA GLY A 234 9.77 -3.51 -20.57
C GLY A 234 10.04 -2.52 -19.44
N THR A 235 10.86 -2.87 -18.44
CA THR A 235 11.04 -2.05 -17.23
C THR A 235 12.50 -1.77 -16.89
N ARG A 236 13.46 -2.48 -17.49
CA ARG A 236 14.89 -2.33 -17.16
C ARG A 236 15.42 -0.90 -17.31
N ASP A 237 14.83 -0.15 -18.23
CA ASP A 237 15.23 1.23 -18.55
C ASP A 237 14.44 2.28 -17.74
N LEU A 238 13.49 1.85 -16.90
CA LEU A 238 12.80 2.77 -15.99
C LEU A 238 13.80 3.36 -14.98
N PRO A 239 13.62 4.61 -14.56
CA PRO A 239 14.43 5.17 -13.48
C PRO A 239 14.38 4.29 -12.22
N TYR A 240 15.47 4.29 -11.46
CA TYR A 240 15.53 3.64 -10.15
C TYR A 240 14.92 4.58 -9.11
N SER A 241 14.01 4.06 -8.28
CA SER A 241 13.55 4.74 -7.07
C SER A 241 14.58 4.64 -5.93
N ASP A 242 14.32 5.31 -4.81
CA ASP A 242 15.16 5.17 -3.61
C ASP A 242 15.15 3.74 -3.05
N THR A 243 14.00 3.05 -3.10
CA THR A 243 13.92 1.64 -2.73
C THR A 243 14.63 0.72 -3.72
N ASP A 244 14.57 1.01 -5.02
CA ASP A 244 15.33 0.25 -6.02
C ASP A 244 16.83 0.39 -5.76
N ASN A 245 17.32 1.61 -5.53
CA ASN A 245 18.75 1.86 -5.25
C ASN A 245 19.19 1.13 -3.97
N ALA A 246 18.42 1.23 -2.90
CA ALA A 246 18.71 0.52 -1.65
C ALA A 246 18.69 -1.01 -1.82
N TYR A 247 17.75 -1.53 -2.62
CA TYR A 247 17.69 -2.95 -2.96
C TYR A 247 18.95 -3.39 -3.73
N GLU A 248 19.39 -2.61 -4.73
CA GLU A 248 20.60 -2.91 -5.49
C GLU A 248 21.85 -2.98 -4.61
N GLU A 249 21.97 -2.11 -3.61
CA GLU A 249 23.08 -2.13 -2.66
C GLU A 249 23.08 -3.39 -1.79
N ILE A 250 21.92 -3.80 -1.26
CA ILE A 250 21.78 -5.03 -0.48
C ILE A 250 22.10 -6.25 -1.37
N LYS A 251 21.49 -6.31 -2.55
CA LYS A 251 21.69 -7.37 -3.53
C LYS A 251 23.15 -7.49 -3.95
N ALA A 252 23.86 -6.38 -4.19
CA ALA A 252 25.28 -6.43 -4.53
C ALA A 252 26.11 -7.07 -3.40
N ARG A 253 25.83 -6.75 -2.13
CA ARG A 253 26.52 -7.35 -0.97
C ARG A 253 26.21 -8.84 -0.82
N VAL A 254 24.94 -9.22 -0.93
CA VAL A 254 24.48 -10.59 -0.71
C VAL A 254 24.81 -11.48 -1.91
N CYS A 255 24.47 -11.06 -3.13
CA CYS A 255 24.55 -11.87 -4.33
C CYS A 255 25.89 -11.75 -5.06
N ARG A 256 26.71 -10.72 -4.74
CA ARG A 256 28.01 -10.45 -5.38
C ARG A 256 27.90 -10.16 -6.89
N VAL A 257 26.84 -9.47 -7.29
CA VAL A 257 26.57 -9.02 -8.66
C VAL A 257 26.66 -7.49 -8.75
N SER A 258 26.82 -6.94 -9.95
CA SER A 258 26.75 -5.49 -10.14
C SER A 258 25.29 -5.01 -10.08
N SER A 259 25.10 -3.70 -9.93
CA SER A 259 23.78 -3.11 -10.14
C SER A 259 23.27 -3.41 -11.55
N GLY A 260 21.95 -3.59 -11.70
CA GLY A 260 21.28 -3.93 -12.95
C GLY A 260 21.33 -5.42 -13.33
N GLN A 261 21.96 -6.27 -12.51
CA GLN A 261 22.06 -7.72 -12.76
C GLN A 261 21.19 -8.53 -11.80
N PRO A 262 20.53 -9.62 -12.23
CA PRO A 262 19.77 -10.48 -11.34
C PRO A 262 20.67 -11.19 -10.32
N CYS A 263 20.14 -11.48 -9.14
CA CYS A 263 20.86 -12.11 -8.03
C CYS A 263 21.27 -13.57 -8.32
N GLY A 264 20.50 -14.27 -9.16
CA GLY A 264 20.76 -15.66 -9.52
C GLY A 264 20.59 -16.63 -8.35
N SER A 265 21.53 -17.54 -8.16
CA SER A 265 21.41 -18.64 -7.17
C SER A 265 21.41 -18.20 -5.71
N ALA A 266 21.78 -16.94 -5.42
CA ALA A 266 21.76 -16.39 -4.07
C ALA A 266 20.40 -15.76 -3.69
N LEU A 267 19.41 -15.77 -4.58
CA LEU A 267 18.12 -15.08 -4.38
C LEU A 267 17.39 -15.58 -3.14
N ASP A 268 17.35 -16.90 -2.91
CA ASP A 268 16.74 -17.49 -1.71
C ASP A 268 17.42 -17.05 -0.41
N ARG A 269 18.70 -16.69 -0.45
CA ARG A 269 19.40 -16.16 0.73
C ARG A 269 18.99 -14.70 0.97
N LEU A 270 18.86 -13.91 -0.08
CA LEU A 270 18.39 -12.53 -0.01
C LEU A 270 16.94 -12.48 0.51
N ALA A 271 16.05 -13.28 -0.08
CA ALA A 271 14.62 -13.32 0.27
C ALA A 271 14.32 -13.65 1.73
N ARG A 272 15.20 -14.39 2.43
CA ARG A 272 14.98 -14.76 3.84
C ARG A 272 14.97 -13.57 4.80
N ARG A 273 15.60 -12.47 4.40
CA ARG A 273 15.81 -11.31 5.28
C ARG A 273 15.43 -10.00 4.62
N THR A 274 14.96 -10.01 3.38
CA THR A 274 14.61 -8.83 2.61
C THR A 274 13.25 -9.01 1.95
N THR A 275 12.36 -8.04 2.11
CA THR A 275 11.04 -8.01 1.45
C THR A 275 10.65 -6.56 1.17
N PHE A 276 9.81 -6.37 0.16
CA PHE A 276 9.08 -5.13 -0.03
C PHE A 276 7.76 -5.18 0.73
N LEU A 277 7.30 -4.01 1.16
CA LEU A 277 5.98 -3.79 1.73
C LEU A 277 5.33 -2.63 0.98
N THR A 278 4.32 -2.94 0.17
CA THR A 278 3.55 -1.94 -0.56
C THR A 278 2.35 -1.50 0.26
N VAL A 279 2.21 -0.19 0.43
CA VAL A 279 1.27 0.46 1.35
C VAL A 279 0.36 1.39 0.55
N TYR A 280 -0.89 0.98 0.34
CA TYR A 280 -1.86 1.71 -0.48
C TYR A 280 -2.63 2.75 0.33
N ALA A 281 -2.77 3.97 -0.20
CA ALA A 281 -3.54 5.04 0.41
C ALA A 281 -5.06 4.78 0.36
N ASN A 282 -5.53 4.11 -0.69
CA ASN A 282 -6.96 3.88 -0.96
C ASN A 282 -7.15 2.62 -1.83
N PHE A 283 -8.39 2.13 -1.87
CA PHE A 283 -8.80 1.12 -2.85
C PHE A 283 -9.29 1.83 -4.12
N GLY A 284 -8.95 1.32 -5.30
CA GLY A 284 -9.47 1.86 -6.57
C GLY A 284 -8.51 1.66 -7.75
N LEU A 285 -8.84 2.32 -8.87
CA LEU A 285 -8.14 2.18 -10.15
C LEU A 285 -6.90 3.09 -10.28
N ASN A 286 -6.79 4.14 -9.47
CA ASN A 286 -5.63 5.04 -9.45
C ASN A 286 -5.11 5.15 -8.02
N PRO A 287 -4.58 4.06 -7.45
CA PRO A 287 -4.09 4.11 -6.09
C PRO A 287 -2.81 4.95 -6.05
N GLU A 288 -2.69 5.78 -5.03
CA GLU A 288 -1.40 6.26 -4.55
C GLU A 288 -0.85 5.21 -3.59
N TRP A 289 0.42 4.86 -3.72
CA TRP A 289 1.06 3.89 -2.84
C TRP A 289 2.48 4.31 -2.45
N ALA A 290 2.95 3.75 -1.36
CA ALA A 290 4.35 3.82 -0.97
C ALA A 290 4.92 2.40 -0.96
N ASP A 291 6.15 2.25 -1.44
CA ASP A 291 6.92 1.02 -1.30
C ASP A 291 7.92 1.21 -0.15
N ILE A 292 8.00 0.22 0.74
CA ILE A 292 8.92 0.21 1.88
C ILE A 292 9.82 -1.01 1.75
N LEU A 293 11.13 -0.79 1.71
CA LEU A 293 12.10 -1.87 1.70
C LEU A 293 12.50 -2.23 3.13
N LEU A 294 12.20 -3.46 3.52
CA LEU A 294 12.58 -4.04 4.81
C LEU A 294 13.73 -5.00 4.59
N SER A 295 14.82 -4.84 5.33
CA SER A 295 15.92 -5.81 5.30
C SER A 295 16.61 -5.91 6.65
N ASP A 296 17.01 -7.13 7.01
CA ASP A 296 17.91 -7.39 8.13
C ASP A 296 17.45 -6.85 9.49
N GLY A 297 16.14 -6.68 9.71
CA GLY A 297 15.60 -6.11 10.93
C GLY A 297 15.48 -4.59 10.93
N ASP A 298 15.61 -3.93 9.77
CA ASP A 298 15.53 -2.48 9.60
C ASP A 298 14.53 -2.04 8.51
N VAL A 299 14.08 -0.78 8.58
CA VAL A 299 13.48 -0.06 7.45
C VAL A 299 14.60 0.62 6.68
N VAL A 300 14.91 0.12 5.49
CA VAL A 300 16.09 0.57 4.73
C VAL A 300 15.77 1.80 3.90
N ALA A 301 14.65 1.76 3.18
CA ALA A 301 14.24 2.83 2.29
C ALA A 301 12.72 2.83 2.14
N MET A 302 12.19 3.98 1.73
CA MET A 302 10.78 4.15 1.41
C MET A 302 10.67 5.15 0.26
N ASP A 303 9.79 4.87 -0.70
CA ASP A 303 9.48 5.76 -1.82
C ASP A 303 7.97 5.79 -2.09
N PHE A 304 7.55 6.81 -2.83
CA PHE A 304 6.14 7.06 -3.16
C PHE A 304 5.90 6.97 -4.65
N LYS A 305 4.74 6.43 -5.01
CA LYS A 305 4.29 6.29 -6.39
C LYS A 305 2.83 6.73 -6.51
N GLY A 306 2.57 7.50 -7.56
CA GLY A 306 1.28 8.12 -7.86
C GLY A 306 1.41 9.14 -8.97
#